data_AF-A0A3F2RNG2-F1
#
_entry.id   AF-A0A3F2RNG2-F1
#
_cell.length_a   1.000
_cell.length_b   1.000
_cell.length_c   1.000
_cell.angle_alpha   90.00
_cell.angle_beta   90.00
_cell.angle_gamma   90.00
#
_symmetry.space_group_name_H-M   'P 1'
#
loop_
_entity.id
_entity.type
_entity.pdbx_description
1 polymer ?
#
loop_
_entity_poly.entity_id
_entity_poly.type
_entity_poly.pdbx_seq_one_letter_code
_entity_poly.pdbx_strand_id
1 'polypeptide(L)'
;MKCLNFTFPVQQPLRVLFSAEVMQKYSRLGVFLVQVKSVESALVKFKYSLRHRRCYSRIEGEMREPLMQIANMLHYTKSLLNYLASQISEEGWDKYRQVLESSRSLAEMNAAHEEYLDLVLNRFFLLDKASTSDLKIPSGFRCSSAGDPNSATEPFSMTRM
;
A
#
# COMPACT_ATOMS: atom_id res chain seq x y z
N MET A 1 4.84 8.31 1.39
CA MET A 1 5.33 7.93 2.73
C MET A 1 6.59 7.08 2.60
N LYS A 2 7.78 7.70 2.49
CA LYS A 2 9.06 6.99 2.34
C LYS A 2 9.91 6.97 3.63
N CYS A 3 9.39 7.50 4.73
CA CYS A 3 10.14 7.72 5.98
C CYS A 3 9.54 6.98 7.20
N LEU A 4 8.57 6.09 7.00
CA LEU A 4 8.01 5.29 8.08
C LEU A 4 8.86 4.02 8.23
N ASN A 5 9.37 3.78 9.42
CA ASN A 5 10.06 2.56 9.79
C ASN A 5 9.50 2.08 11.14
N PHE A 6 9.06 0.83 11.20
CA PHE A 6 8.60 0.24 12.45
C PHE A 6 9.79 -0.36 13.18
N THR A 7 10.08 0.19 14.36
CA THR A 7 11.12 -0.33 15.24
C THR A 7 10.47 -0.99 16.43
N PHE A 8 10.74 -2.28 16.65
CA PHE A 8 10.30 -2.98 17.84
C PHE A 8 11.48 -3.08 18.84
N PRO A 9 11.41 -2.43 20.01
CA PRO A 9 12.48 -2.49 21.00
C PRO A 9 12.45 -3.85 21.70
N VAL A 10 13.15 -4.83 21.14
CA VAL A 10 13.24 -6.19 21.70
C VAL A 10 14.25 -6.21 22.84
N GLN A 11 13.77 -6.46 24.06
CA GLN A 11 14.60 -6.76 25.22
C GLN A 11 15.13 -8.21 25.16
N GLN A 12 16.28 -8.46 25.76
CA GLN A 12 16.78 -9.84 25.89
C GLN A 12 15.81 -10.66 26.75
N PRO A 13 15.63 -11.96 26.46
CA PRO A 13 16.38 -12.82 25.53
C PRO A 13 15.85 -12.87 24.08
N LEU A 14 14.70 -12.25 23.80
CA LEU A 14 13.99 -12.38 22.51
C LEU A 14 14.73 -11.79 21.31
N ARG A 15 15.78 -10.98 21.55
CA ARG A 15 16.57 -10.35 20.48
C ARG A 15 17.22 -11.38 19.54
N VAL A 16 17.46 -12.61 20.01
CA VAL A 16 18.02 -13.68 19.18
C VAL A 16 17.02 -14.20 18.15
N LEU A 17 15.72 -14.11 18.44
CA LEU A 17 14.66 -14.46 17.49
C LEU A 17 14.34 -13.32 16.51
N PHE A 18 14.37 -12.08 17.01
CA PHE A 18 14.09 -10.89 16.21
C PHE A 18 15.37 -10.26 15.67
N SER A 19 15.97 -10.94 14.69
CA SER A 19 17.14 -10.41 13.97
C SER A 19 16.81 -9.09 13.25
N ALA A 20 17.85 -8.34 12.89
CA ALA A 20 17.68 -7.09 12.14
C ALA A 20 16.97 -7.32 10.79
N GLU A 21 17.24 -8.44 10.13
CA GLU A 21 16.64 -8.81 8.84
C GLU A 21 15.14 -9.11 8.99
N VAL A 22 14.76 -9.90 9.99
CA VAL A 22 13.35 -10.17 10.35
C VAL A 22 12.61 -8.87 10.66
N MET A 23 13.25 -7.96 11.40
CA MET A 23 12.64 -6.66 11.71
C MET A 23 12.43 -5.80 10.46
N GLN A 24 13.34 -5.85 9.48
CA GLN A 24 13.14 -5.18 8.19
C GLN A 24 11.97 -5.78 7.41
N LYS A 25 11.80 -7.11 7.41
CA LYS A 25 10.64 -7.80 6.80
C LYS A 25 9.32 -7.29 7.41
N TYR A 26 9.25 -7.21 8.75
CA TYR A 26 8.09 -6.64 9.45
C TYR A 26 7.83 -5.17 9.11
N SER A 27 8.89 -4.36 9.07
CA SER A 27 8.76 -2.94 8.75
C SER A 27 8.20 -2.75 7.33
N ARG A 28 8.68 -3.53 6.34
CA ARG A 28 8.15 -3.53 4.97
C ARG A 28 6.65 -3.89 4.93
N LEU A 29 6.25 -4.96 5.63
CA LEU A 29 4.83 -5.35 5.75
C LEU A 29 3.98 -4.23 6.35
N GLY A 30 4.45 -3.65 7.47
CA GLY A 30 3.74 -2.58 8.16
C GLY A 30 3.58 -1.33 7.30
N VAL A 31 4.65 -0.90 6.62
CA VAL A 31 4.62 0.26 5.72
C VAL A 31 3.63 0.03 4.59
N PHE A 32 3.63 -1.16 3.96
CA PHE A 32 2.69 -1.49 2.90
C PHE A 32 1.23 -1.47 3.39
N LEU A 33 0.94 -2.11 4.53
CA LEU A 33 -0.40 -2.10 5.11
C LEU A 33 -0.88 -0.68 5.43
N VAL A 34 -0.02 0.16 5.98
CA VAL A 34 -0.33 1.58 6.23
C VAL A 34 -0.59 2.32 4.93
N GLN A 35 0.18 2.05 3.86
CA GLN A 35 -0.05 2.67 2.57
C GLN A 35 -1.43 2.31 2.02
N VAL A 36 -1.80 1.03 1.98
CA VAL A 36 -3.13 0.60 1.49
C VAL A 36 -4.25 1.22 2.33
N LYS A 37 -4.11 1.23 3.66
CA LYS A 37 -5.08 1.88 4.57
C LYS A 37 -5.16 3.39 4.39
N SER A 38 -4.04 4.05 4.09
CA SER A 38 -4.01 5.49 3.82
C SER A 38 -4.75 5.83 2.52
N VAL A 39 -4.67 4.97 1.49
CA VAL A 39 -5.41 5.12 0.23
C VAL A 39 -6.92 4.99 0.50
N GLU A 40 -7.35 3.96 1.23
CA GLU A 40 -8.76 3.79 1.63
C GLU A 40 -9.26 5.06 2.34
N SER A 41 -8.50 5.54 3.32
CA SER A 41 -8.85 6.72 4.11
C SER A 41 -8.93 8.00 3.26
N ALA A 42 -8.00 8.18 2.32
CA ALA A 42 -7.99 9.32 1.40
C ALA A 42 -9.21 9.31 0.47
N LEU A 43 -9.56 8.15 -0.10
CA LEU A 43 -10.74 7.99 -0.95
C LEU A 43 -12.04 8.26 -0.20
N VAL A 44 -12.18 7.79 1.04
CA VAL A 44 -13.35 8.06 1.89
C VAL A 44 -13.46 9.56 2.19
N LYS A 45 -12.36 10.20 2.61
CA LYS A 45 -12.32 11.65 2.86
C LYS A 45 -12.67 12.44 1.62
N PHE A 46 -12.11 12.07 0.47
CA PHE A 46 -12.38 12.74 -0.80
C PHE A 46 -13.85 12.61 -1.21
N LYS A 47 -14.43 11.41 -1.18
CA LYS A 47 -15.86 11.18 -1.43
C LYS A 47 -16.75 12.04 -0.54
N TYR A 48 -16.45 12.09 0.76
CA TYR A 48 -17.20 12.89 1.72
C TYR A 48 -17.10 14.39 1.40
N SER A 49 -15.88 14.86 1.10
CA SER A 49 -15.62 16.25 0.75
C SER A 49 -16.39 16.70 -0.49
N LEU A 50 -16.51 15.84 -1.50
CA LEU A 50 -17.28 16.14 -2.71
C LEU A 50 -18.78 16.27 -2.41
N ARG A 51 -19.35 15.34 -1.63
CA ARG A 51 -20.78 15.34 -1.27
C ARG A 51 -21.19 16.54 -0.42
N HIS A 52 -20.27 17.12 0.35
CA HIS A 52 -20.56 18.25 1.24
C HIS A 52 -20.18 19.61 0.66
N ARG A 53 -19.80 19.69 -0.63
CA ARG A 53 -19.62 20.98 -1.30
C ARG A 53 -20.96 21.68 -1.45
N ARG A 54 -21.02 22.98 -1.11
CA ARG A 54 -22.24 23.82 -1.16
C ARG A 54 -22.92 23.83 -2.53
N CYS A 55 -22.19 23.57 -3.62
CA CYS A 55 -22.73 23.55 -4.98
C CYS A 55 -23.03 22.14 -5.52
N TYR A 56 -22.96 21.09 -4.70
CA TYR A 56 -23.09 19.70 -5.15
C TYR A 56 -24.37 19.47 -5.97
N SER A 57 -25.51 20.02 -5.52
CA SER A 57 -26.79 19.91 -6.24
C SER A 57 -26.80 20.57 -7.62
N ARG A 58 -25.91 21.54 -7.88
CA ARG A 58 -25.80 22.24 -9.18
C ARG A 58 -24.96 21.48 -10.20
N ILE A 59 -24.09 20.59 -9.74
CA ILE A 59 -23.13 19.85 -10.58
C ILE A 59 -23.31 18.33 -10.44
N GLU A 60 -24.39 17.87 -9.82
CA GLU A 60 -24.60 16.46 -9.45
C GLU A 60 -24.52 15.53 -10.68
N GLY A 61 -25.08 15.96 -11.82
CA GLY A 61 -25.00 15.22 -13.08
C GLY A 61 -23.56 15.02 -13.57
N GLU A 62 -22.73 16.06 -13.50
CA GLU A 62 -21.31 16.01 -13.89
C GLU A 62 -20.46 15.22 -12.87
N MET A 63 -20.86 15.22 -11.60
CA MET A 63 -20.16 14.50 -10.54
C MET A 63 -20.47 13.00 -10.53
N ARG A 64 -21.47 12.53 -11.29
CA ARG A 64 -21.90 11.12 -11.31
C ARG A 64 -20.76 10.18 -11.72
N GLU A 65 -20.04 10.51 -12.78
CA GLU A 65 -18.96 9.67 -13.31
C GLU A 65 -17.73 9.65 -12.38
N PRO A 66 -17.20 10.79 -11.89
CA PRO A 66 -16.15 10.78 -10.87
C PRO A 66 -16.53 10.02 -9.59
N LEU A 67 -17.77 10.14 -9.11
CA LEU A 67 -18.25 9.41 -7.93
C LEU A 67 -18.31 7.90 -8.17
N MET A 68 -18.66 7.47 -9.38
CA MET A 68 -18.63 6.07 -9.77
C MET A 68 -17.19 5.54 -9.77
N GLN A 69 -16.24 6.29 -10.31
CA GLN A 69 -14.83 5.92 -10.28
C GLN A 69 -14.31 5.78 -8.85
N ILE A 70 -14.63 6.73 -7.96
CA ILE A 70 -14.27 6.65 -6.53
C ILE A 70 -14.92 5.43 -5.87
N ALA A 71 -16.17 5.10 -6.19
CA ALA A 71 -16.84 3.93 -5.66
C ALA A 71 -16.14 2.63 -6.09
N ASN A 72 -15.72 2.53 -7.36
CA ASN A 72 -14.95 1.41 -7.87
C ASN A 72 -13.58 1.29 -7.19
N MET A 73 -12.85 2.41 -7.04
CA MET A 73 -11.57 2.43 -6.32
C MET A 73 -11.71 2.01 -4.85
N LEU A 74 -12.78 2.46 -4.18
CA LEU A 74 -13.08 2.05 -2.81
C LEU A 74 -13.41 0.56 -2.71
N HIS A 75 -14.23 0.04 -3.61
CA HIS A 75 -14.55 -1.38 -3.67
C HIS A 75 -13.27 -2.21 -3.85
N TYR A 76 -12.45 -1.87 -4.85
CA TYR A 76 -11.16 -2.52 -5.09
C TYR A 76 -10.25 -2.48 -3.86
N THR A 77 -10.08 -1.31 -3.23
CA THR A 77 -9.21 -1.16 -2.06
C THR A 77 -9.71 -2.00 -0.88
N LYS A 78 -11.02 -2.07 -0.65
CA LYS A 78 -11.61 -2.92 0.38
C LYS A 78 -11.45 -4.40 0.07
N SER A 79 -11.67 -4.82 -1.17
CA SER A 79 -11.44 -6.20 -1.61
C SER A 79 -9.97 -6.60 -1.42
N LEU A 80 -9.02 -5.70 -1.75
CA LEU A 80 -7.61 -5.92 -1.51
C LEU A 80 -7.30 -6.06 -0.02
N LEU A 81 -7.82 -5.18 0.84
CA LEU A 81 -7.62 -5.26 2.29
C LEU A 81 -8.20 -6.54 2.89
N ASN A 82 -9.38 -6.97 2.42
CA ASN A 82 -9.99 -8.24 2.83
C ASN A 82 -9.16 -9.44 2.37
N TYR A 83 -8.61 -9.39 1.15
CA TYR A 83 -7.68 -10.40 0.67
C TYR A 83 -6.42 -10.46 1.54
N LEU A 84 -5.78 -9.33 1.82
CA LEU A 84 -4.59 -9.27 2.67
C LEU A 84 -4.88 -9.81 4.08
N ALA A 85 -6.05 -9.49 4.64
CA ALA A 85 -6.50 -10.05 5.92
C ALA A 85 -6.70 -11.57 5.86
N SER A 86 -7.29 -12.10 4.77
CA SER A 86 -7.48 -13.54 4.61
C SER A 86 -6.17 -14.31 4.45
N GLN A 87 -5.11 -13.66 3.94
CA GLN A 87 -3.78 -14.28 3.85
C GLN A 87 -3.10 -14.47 5.22
N ILE A 88 -3.49 -13.69 6.23
CA ILE A 88 -3.02 -13.78 7.63
C ILE A 88 -4.15 -14.34 8.52
N SER A 89 -5.03 -15.19 7.97
CA SER A 89 -6.13 -15.77 8.74
C SER A 89 -5.64 -16.62 9.91
N GLU A 90 -6.52 -16.82 10.91
CA GLU A 90 -6.26 -17.64 12.09
C GLU A 90 -5.79 -19.05 11.71
N GLU A 91 -6.37 -19.68 10.69
CA GLU A 91 -5.97 -21.01 10.21
C GLU A 91 -4.52 -21.08 9.71
N GLY A 92 -4.02 -20.01 9.07
CA GLY A 92 -2.64 -19.94 8.60
C GLY A 92 -1.66 -19.72 9.75
N TRP A 93 -2.06 -18.91 10.74
CA TRP A 93 -1.29 -18.64 11.94
C TRP A 93 -1.24 -19.85 12.88
N ASP A 94 -2.33 -20.61 13.02
CA ASP A 94 -2.37 -21.79 13.90
C ASP A 94 -1.44 -22.90 13.41
N LYS A 95 -1.36 -23.12 12.10
CA LYS A 95 -0.36 -24.04 11.51
C LYS A 95 1.07 -23.63 11.85
N TYR A 96 1.37 -22.34 11.75
CA TYR A 96 2.67 -21.81 12.13
C TYR A 96 2.94 -21.95 13.63
N ARG A 97 1.95 -21.64 14.48
CA ARG A 97 2.04 -21.81 15.93
C ARG A 97 2.36 -23.26 16.29
N GLN A 98 1.71 -24.23 15.65
CA GLN A 98 1.97 -25.66 15.87
C GLN A 98 3.42 -26.04 15.50
N VAL A 99 3.93 -25.54 14.38
CA VAL A 99 5.35 -25.76 13.98
C VAL A 99 6.29 -25.16 15.02
N LEU A 100 6.00 -23.95 15.49
CA LEU A 100 6.80 -23.27 16.50
C LEU A 100 6.79 -24.00 17.86
N GLU A 101 5.65 -24.51 18.28
CA GLU A 101 5.50 -25.31 19.52
C GLU A 101 6.21 -26.67 19.42
N SER A 102 6.26 -27.26 18.22
CA SER A 102 6.94 -28.54 17.98
C SER A 102 8.46 -28.42 17.82
N SER A 103 8.98 -27.21 17.64
CA SER A 103 10.40 -26.93 17.42
C SER A 103 11.21 -27.24 18.68
N ARG A 104 12.34 -27.94 18.52
CA ARG A 104 13.18 -28.40 19.64
C ARG A 104 14.42 -27.54 19.85
N SER A 105 14.68 -26.61 18.95
CA SER A 105 15.83 -25.72 18.99
C SER A 105 15.48 -24.30 18.59
N LEU A 106 16.27 -23.33 19.09
CA LEU A 106 16.14 -21.93 18.73
C LEU A 106 16.37 -21.68 17.23
N ALA A 107 17.24 -22.49 16.61
CA ALA A 107 17.52 -22.42 15.19
C ALA A 107 16.29 -22.84 14.35
N GLU A 108 15.60 -23.91 14.75
CA GLU A 108 14.35 -24.35 14.13
C GLU A 108 13.25 -23.28 14.27
N MET A 109 13.13 -22.66 15.45
CA MET A 109 12.18 -21.57 15.67
C MET A 109 12.47 -20.37 14.75
N ASN A 110 13.74 -19.98 14.60
CA ASN A 110 14.14 -18.90 13.70
C ASN A 110 13.85 -19.22 12.24
N ALA A 111 14.18 -20.43 11.79
CA ALA A 111 13.92 -20.86 10.42
C ALA A 111 12.42 -20.86 10.11
N ALA A 112 11.59 -21.42 11.00
CA ALA A 112 10.15 -21.41 10.85
C ALA A 112 9.60 -19.97 10.80
N HIS A 113 10.11 -19.09 11.67
CA HIS A 113 9.69 -17.69 11.73
C HIS A 113 10.02 -16.91 10.45
N GLU A 114 11.23 -17.08 9.93
CA GLU A 114 11.65 -16.48 8.67
C GLU A 114 10.84 -17.01 7.48
N GLU A 115 10.60 -18.32 7.42
CA GLU A 115 9.80 -18.95 6.37
C GLU A 115 8.37 -18.42 6.35
N TYR A 116 7.73 -18.30 7.52
CA TYR A 116 6.40 -17.73 7.64
C TYR A 116 6.36 -16.28 7.13
N LEU A 117 7.35 -15.46 7.49
CA LEU A 117 7.41 -14.07 7.04
C LEU A 117 7.62 -13.96 5.54
N ASP A 118 8.46 -14.81 4.95
CA ASP A 118 8.66 -14.83 3.50
C ASP A 118 7.41 -15.29 2.75
N LEU A 119 6.67 -16.24 3.31
CA LEU A 119 5.37 -16.66 2.78
C LEU A 119 4.35 -15.51 2.82
N VAL A 120 4.26 -14.76 3.92
CA VAL A 120 3.35 -13.61 4.03
C VAL A 120 3.79 -12.48 3.09
N LEU A 121 5.08 -12.16 3.03
CA LEU A 121 5.63 -11.17 2.10
C LEU A 121 5.36 -11.53 0.64
N ASN A 122 5.49 -12.81 0.28
CA ASN A 122 5.19 -13.28 -1.08
C ASN A 122 3.71 -13.12 -1.41
N ARG A 123 2.81 -13.51 -0.50
CA ARG A 123 1.35 -13.33 -0.64
C ARG A 123 0.94 -11.85 -0.73
N PHE A 124 1.74 -10.97 -0.13
CA PHE A 124 1.53 -9.52 -0.17
C PHE A 124 2.18 -8.86 -1.40
N PHE A 125 2.79 -9.65 -2.29
CA PHE A 125 3.52 -9.17 -3.47
C PHE A 125 4.74 -8.30 -3.13
N LEU A 126 5.34 -8.50 -1.96
CA LEU A 126 6.45 -7.72 -1.44
C LEU A 126 7.79 -8.47 -1.43
N LEU A 127 7.80 -9.76 -1.75
CA LEU A 127 9.03 -10.54 -1.77
C LEU A 127 9.84 -10.17 -3.02
N ASP A 128 11.01 -9.57 -2.80
CA ASP A 128 11.92 -9.14 -3.86
C ASP A 128 12.73 -10.35 -4.34
N LYS A 129 12.08 -11.26 -5.06
CA LYS A 129 12.83 -12.25 -5.83
C LYS A 129 13.43 -11.50 -7.01
N ALA A 130 14.70 -11.12 -6.89
CA ALA A 130 15.50 -10.68 -8.02
C ALA A 130 15.20 -11.62 -9.20
N SER A 131 14.65 -11.05 -10.28
CA SER A 131 14.11 -11.70 -11.48
C SER A 131 12.63 -12.13 -11.46
N THR A 132 11.70 -11.19 -11.30
CA THR A 132 10.49 -11.17 -12.14
C THR A 132 10.27 -9.76 -12.69
N SER A 133 10.89 -9.50 -13.83
CA SER A 133 10.34 -8.55 -14.80
C SER A 133 8.88 -8.92 -15.04
N ASP A 134 7.95 -8.02 -14.68
CA ASP A 134 6.57 -7.88 -15.20
C ASP A 134 5.49 -7.48 -14.17
N LEU A 135 5.84 -6.72 -13.14
CA LEU A 135 4.85 -5.81 -12.56
C LEU A 135 5.48 -4.51 -12.02
N LYS A 136 5.84 -3.61 -12.95
CA LYS A 136 5.99 -2.20 -12.63
C LYS A 136 4.60 -1.65 -12.30
N ILE A 137 4.27 -1.52 -11.02
CA ILE A 137 3.18 -0.65 -10.59
C ILE A 137 3.53 0.76 -11.08
N PRO A 138 2.77 1.36 -12.01
CA PRO A 138 3.13 2.65 -12.57
C PRO A 138 3.14 3.70 -11.45
N SER A 139 4.30 4.30 -11.24
CA SER A 139 4.56 5.37 -10.27
C SER A 139 3.93 6.72 -10.70
N GLY A 140 2.81 6.67 -11.42
CA GLY A 140 2.18 7.78 -12.11
C GLY A 140 0.97 8.33 -11.36
N PHE A 141 1.16 8.81 -10.13
CA PHE A 141 0.26 9.81 -9.54
C PHE A 141 1.11 11.04 -9.20
N ARG A 142 1.57 11.73 -10.24
CA ARG A 142 2.16 13.06 -10.11
C ARG A 142 1.01 14.05 -10.26
N CYS A 143 0.59 14.66 -9.14
CA CYS A 143 -0.26 15.84 -9.16
C CYS A 143 0.56 16.98 -9.78
N SER A 144 0.24 17.41 -11.00
CA SER A 144 0.76 18.67 -11.55
C SER A 144 0.07 19.82 -10.84
N SER A 145 0.79 20.50 -9.96
CA SER A 145 0.45 21.82 -9.47
C SER A 145 1.43 22.84 -10.07
N ALA A 146 0.88 23.98 -10.46
CA ALA A 146 1.54 25.25 -10.75
C ALA A 146 2.07 25.48 -12.18
N GLY A 147 1.47 26.50 -12.80
CA GLY A 147 1.93 27.23 -13.98
C GLY A 147 1.11 28.52 -14.07
N ASP A 148 1.53 29.53 -13.30
CA ASP A 148 0.96 30.87 -13.24
C ASP A 148 1.06 31.63 -14.58
N PRO A 149 0.29 32.73 -14.75
CA PRO A 149 0.07 33.43 -16.01
C PRO A 149 1.14 34.52 -16.25
N ASN A 150 1.63 34.62 -17.48
CA ASN A 150 2.21 35.79 -18.17
C ASN A 150 3.47 35.44 -18.96
N SER A 151 3.28 35.24 -20.27
CA SER A 151 4.25 35.68 -21.28
C SER A 151 3.51 35.90 -22.59
N ALA A 152 2.97 37.09 -22.76
CA ALA A 152 2.72 37.66 -24.07
C ALA A 152 4.07 37.92 -24.76
N THR A 153 4.18 37.69 -26.08
CA THR A 153 4.80 38.55 -27.11
C THR A 153 4.79 37.83 -28.48
N GLU A 154 3.80 38.19 -29.34
CA GLU A 154 3.87 38.51 -30.80
C GLU A 154 4.62 37.60 -31.83
N PRO A 155 4.44 37.79 -33.16
CA PRO A 155 3.21 37.70 -33.93
C PRO A 155 3.35 36.73 -35.15
N PHE A 156 2.25 36.09 -35.54
CA PHE A 156 2.22 35.22 -36.73
C PHE A 156 2.25 36.06 -38.02
N SER A 157 3.33 35.91 -38.79
CA SER A 157 3.44 36.45 -40.16
C SER A 157 2.82 35.48 -41.17
N MET A 158 1.99 36.06 -42.03
CA MET A 158 1.38 35.52 -43.24
C MET A 158 2.44 35.14 -44.29
N THR A 159 2.34 33.98 -44.97
CA THR A 159 2.67 33.77 -46.41
C THR A 159 2.28 32.35 -46.90
N ARG A 160 1.40 32.33 -47.92
CA ARG A 160 1.18 31.38 -49.04
C ARG A 160 1.46 29.88 -48.86
N MET A 161 0.50 29.03 -49.25
CA MET A 161 0.11 28.72 -50.64
C MET A 161 -1.35 28.31 -50.71
#